data_AF-A0ABD0LGP9-F1
#
_entry.id   AF-A0ABD0LGP9-F1
#
_cell.length_a   1.000
_cell.length_b   1.000
_cell.length_c   1.000
_cell.angle_alpha   90.00
_cell.angle_beta   90.00
_cell.angle_gamma   90.00
#
_symmetry.space_group_name_H-M   'P 1'
#
loop_
_entity.id
_entity.type
_entity.pdbx_description
1 polymer ?
#
loop_
_entity_poly.entity_id
_entity_poly.type
_entity_poly.pdbx_seq_one_letter_code
_entity_poly.pdbx_strand_id
1 'polypeptide(L)'
;MQYVRNQVVCVTEFRTFLRPNGKRGLKGFVKDSREYYKVSTDLWSGRSIKELSRHELEILRQVPYDFLRIIPVLVVSLVPGGSFAFPIAYVFPRVLLSYHFWTDQQRYKFWQHELKHRLQHMKPILEHMHLMSRHIPDADMQDKIVNVVNKLQHSVHPTVSEVLEVKSLFESYPYNLSRITIAYSRHLSKLMKMSLRRRLLKHDALLLHYTDMAMLREGIYNLTDFELERACFWRGLNPVGLNRRDQLAYLQHWLEVSKTLD
;
A
#
# COMPACT_ATOMS: atom_id res chain seq x y z
N MET A 1 -14.74 38.04 24.33
CA MET A 1 -14.11 37.08 25.27
C MET A 1 -14.17 35.62 24.82
N GLN A 2 -15.24 35.14 24.15
CA GLN A 2 -15.34 33.76 23.64
C GLN A 2 -14.18 33.38 22.68
N TYR A 3 -13.77 34.30 21.80
CA TYR A 3 -12.73 34.06 20.79
C TYR A 3 -11.34 33.81 21.40
N VAL A 4 -10.95 34.63 22.38
CA VAL A 4 -9.68 34.49 23.11
C VAL A 4 -9.68 33.21 23.95
N ARG A 5 -10.81 32.86 24.57
CA ARG A 5 -10.96 31.61 25.34
C ARG A 5 -10.84 30.37 24.43
N ASN A 6 -11.43 30.40 23.23
CA ASN A 6 -11.32 29.33 22.25
C ASN A 6 -9.89 29.19 21.69
N GLN A 7 -9.16 30.30 21.49
CA GLN A 7 -7.74 30.25 21.12
C GLN A 7 -6.88 29.63 22.23
N VAL A 8 -7.11 29.98 23.49
CA VAL A 8 -6.36 29.41 24.62
C VAL A 8 -6.62 27.91 24.77
N VAL A 9 -7.87 27.44 24.61
CA VAL A 9 -8.20 26.01 24.64
C VAL A 9 -7.53 25.27 23.47
N CYS A 10 -7.56 25.83 22.25
CA CYS A 10 -6.87 25.26 21.09
C CYS A 10 -5.36 25.13 21.33
N VAL A 11 -4.69 26.16 21.87
CA VAL A 11 -3.26 26.11 22.19
C VAL A 11 -2.95 25.08 23.28
N THR A 12 -3.84 24.91 24.26
CA THR A 12 -3.66 23.95 25.35
C THR A 12 -3.84 22.51 24.86
N GLU A 13 -4.88 22.23 24.07
CA GLU A 13 -5.10 20.90 23.48
C GLU A 13 -4.04 20.56 22.42
N PHE A 14 -3.53 21.55 21.68
CA PHE A 14 -2.38 21.38 20.78
C PHE A 14 -1.09 21.05 21.56
N ARG A 15 -0.87 21.64 22.74
CA ARG A 15 0.23 21.24 23.64
C ARG A 15 0.06 19.79 24.14
N THR A 16 -1.15 19.34 24.41
CA THR A 16 -1.44 17.95 24.78
C THR A 16 -1.24 16.99 23.59
N PHE A 17 -1.53 17.43 22.37
CA PHE A 17 -1.19 16.71 21.14
C PHE A 17 0.32 16.54 20.96
N LEU A 18 1.12 17.52 21.42
CA LEU A 18 2.59 17.49 21.43
C LEU A 18 3.19 16.65 22.58
N ARG A 19 2.49 15.61 23.06
CA ARG A 19 3.12 14.51 23.82
C ARG A 19 4.30 13.91 23.03
N PRO A 20 5.26 13.23 23.67
CA PRO A 20 6.50 12.77 23.00
C PRO A 20 6.25 11.92 21.74
N ASN A 21 5.16 11.15 21.69
CA ASN A 21 4.75 10.41 20.49
C ASN A 21 4.20 11.34 19.38
N GLY A 22 3.41 12.35 19.73
CA GLY A 22 2.91 13.34 18.76
C GLY A 22 4.00 14.22 18.17
N LYS A 23 5.01 14.61 18.96
CA LYS A 23 6.20 15.34 18.45
C LYS A 23 6.99 14.50 17.46
N ARG A 24 7.24 13.22 17.77
CA ARG A 24 7.90 12.28 16.85
C ARG A 24 7.08 12.08 15.58
N GLY A 25 5.77 11.89 15.72
CA GLY A 25 4.86 11.71 14.59
C GLY A 25 4.81 12.91 13.66
N LEU A 26 4.70 14.12 14.22
CA LEU A 26 4.71 15.35 13.44
C LEU A 26 6.05 15.58 12.73
N LYS A 27 7.17 15.33 13.42
CA LYS A 27 8.51 15.43 12.80
C LYS A 27 8.66 14.46 11.63
N GLY A 28 8.18 13.22 11.77
CA GLY A 28 8.17 12.23 10.71
C GLY A 28 7.31 12.67 9.53
N PHE A 29 6.07 13.06 9.79
CA PHE A 29 5.15 13.51 8.75
C PHE A 29 5.67 14.74 7.98
N VAL A 30 6.23 15.74 8.67
CA VAL A 30 6.81 16.93 8.04
C VAL A 30 8.03 16.57 7.19
N LYS A 31 8.86 15.63 7.65
CA LYS A 31 10.01 15.13 6.88
C LYS A 31 9.53 14.48 5.58
N ASP A 32 8.61 13.51 5.67
CA ASP A 32 8.09 12.77 4.51
C ASP A 32 7.33 13.71 3.56
N SER A 33 6.60 14.70 4.09
CA SER A 33 5.92 15.73 3.27
C SER A 33 6.91 16.58 2.48
N ARG A 34 7.98 17.05 3.12
CA ARG A 34 9.02 17.85 2.45
C ARG A 34 9.69 17.04 1.34
N GLU A 35 10.01 15.78 1.63
CA GLU A 35 10.64 14.88 0.68
C GLU A 35 9.69 14.55 -0.48
N TYR A 36 8.40 14.33 -0.21
CA TYR A 36 7.37 14.16 -1.24
C TYR A 36 7.31 15.35 -2.20
N TYR A 37 7.30 16.59 -1.68
CA TYR A 37 7.28 17.78 -2.54
C TYR A 37 8.54 17.87 -3.39
N LYS A 38 9.73 17.60 -2.82
CA LYS A 38 10.99 17.58 -3.55
C LYS A 38 10.98 16.56 -4.70
N VAL A 39 10.59 15.31 -4.40
CA VAL A 39 10.53 14.25 -5.42
C VAL A 39 9.49 14.59 -6.49
N SER A 40 8.35 15.14 -6.09
CA SER A 40 7.30 15.56 -7.04
C SER A 40 7.78 16.67 -7.97
N THR A 41 8.51 17.67 -7.45
CA THR A 41 9.11 18.73 -8.28
C THR A 41 10.19 18.20 -9.20
N ASP A 42 11.02 17.27 -8.74
CA ASP A 42 12.06 16.65 -9.55
C ASP A 42 11.45 15.86 -10.72
N LEU A 43 10.38 15.10 -10.47
CA LEU A 43 9.62 14.40 -11.52
C LEU A 43 9.00 15.36 -12.53
N TRP A 44 8.44 16.48 -12.06
CA TRP A 44 7.89 17.51 -12.95
C TRP A 44 8.97 18.21 -13.78
N SER A 45 10.20 18.29 -13.27
CA SER A 45 11.35 18.81 -13.99
C SER A 45 11.97 17.82 -15.01
N GLY A 46 11.43 16.60 -15.09
CA GLY A 46 11.83 15.60 -16.09
C GLY A 46 12.67 14.43 -15.57
N ARG A 47 12.93 14.33 -14.25
CA ARG A 47 13.60 13.16 -13.67
C ARG A 47 12.77 11.90 -13.93
N SER A 48 13.41 10.81 -14.32
CA SER A 48 12.71 9.55 -14.58
C SER A 48 12.29 8.86 -13.28
N ILE A 49 11.07 8.32 -13.25
CA ILE A 49 10.57 7.52 -12.10
C ILE A 49 11.46 6.30 -11.81
N LYS A 50 12.16 5.77 -12.83
CA LYS A 50 13.04 4.60 -12.73
C LYS A 50 14.33 4.89 -11.94
N GLU A 51 14.73 6.15 -11.91
CA GLU A 51 15.96 6.62 -11.24
C GLU A 51 15.73 6.98 -9.76
N LEU A 52 14.47 6.93 -9.31
CA LEU A 52 14.14 7.17 -7.91
C LEU A 52 14.64 6.02 -7.04
N SER A 53 15.12 6.36 -5.85
CA SER A 53 15.38 5.39 -4.80
C SER A 53 14.08 4.74 -4.33
N ARG A 54 14.20 3.56 -3.72
CA ARG A 54 13.07 2.86 -3.09
C ARG A 54 12.34 3.78 -2.12
N HIS A 55 13.08 4.47 -1.25
CA HIS A 55 12.48 5.36 -0.24
C HIS A 55 11.67 6.51 -0.89
N GLU A 56 12.18 7.13 -1.95
CA GLU A 56 11.43 8.15 -2.71
C GLU A 56 10.14 7.59 -3.33
N LEU A 57 10.18 6.37 -3.88
CA LEU A 57 9.00 5.69 -4.46
C LEU A 57 7.98 5.31 -3.38
N GLU A 58 8.44 4.85 -2.22
CA GLU A 58 7.61 4.56 -1.05
C GLU A 58 6.89 5.83 -0.56
N ILE A 59 7.58 6.97 -0.55
CA ILE A 59 7.02 8.28 -0.19
C ILE A 59 5.94 8.71 -1.18
N LEU A 60 6.20 8.62 -2.49
CA LEU A 60 5.21 8.95 -3.53
C LEU A 60 3.93 8.11 -3.38
N ARG A 61 4.07 6.86 -2.93
CA ARG A 61 2.93 5.96 -2.70
C ARG A 61 2.16 6.34 -1.43
N GLN A 62 2.86 6.60 -0.33
CA GLN A 62 2.27 6.66 1.01
C GLN A 62 1.73 8.05 1.38
N VAL A 63 2.47 9.11 1.06
CA VAL A 63 2.17 10.48 1.51
C VAL A 63 0.79 10.99 1.05
N PRO A 64 0.32 10.73 -0.19
CA PRO A 64 -1.03 11.13 -0.59
C PRO A 64 -2.13 10.57 0.32
N TYR A 65 -1.98 9.33 0.81
CA TYR A 65 -2.94 8.74 1.75
C TYR A 65 -2.84 9.36 3.14
N ASP A 66 -1.64 9.74 3.56
CA ASP A 66 -1.43 10.41 4.85
C ASP A 66 -2.03 11.83 4.85
N PHE A 67 -1.93 12.55 3.73
CA PHE A 67 -2.60 13.84 3.52
C PHE A 67 -4.12 13.74 3.64
N LEU A 68 -4.74 12.71 3.05
CA LEU A 68 -6.19 12.50 3.15
C LEU A 68 -6.67 12.25 4.59
N ARG A 69 -5.78 11.83 5.49
CA ARG A 69 -6.10 11.62 6.92
C ARG A 69 -5.83 12.86 7.76
N ILE A 70 -4.68 13.49 7.56
CA ILE A 70 -4.19 14.56 8.44
C ILE A 70 -4.74 15.93 8.07
N ILE A 71 -4.84 16.27 6.77
CA ILE A 71 -5.28 17.61 6.34
C ILE A 71 -6.68 17.94 6.86
N PRO A 72 -7.69 17.04 6.80
CA PRO A 72 -9.01 17.34 7.36
C PRO A 72 -8.96 17.65 8.86
N VAL A 73 -8.16 16.90 9.64
CA VAL A 73 -7.98 17.15 11.08
C VAL A 73 -7.39 18.54 11.32
N LEU A 74 -6.38 18.93 10.53
CA LEU A 74 -5.76 20.24 10.62
C LEU A 74 -6.75 21.36 10.26
N VAL A 75 -7.48 21.24 9.15
CA VAL A 75 -8.45 22.26 8.71
C VAL A 75 -9.54 22.46 9.75
N VAL A 76 -10.11 21.36 10.28
CA VAL A 76 -11.14 21.43 11.33
C VAL A 76 -10.59 22.14 12.58
N SER A 77 -9.33 21.90 12.94
CA SER A 77 -8.72 22.51 14.14
C SER A 77 -8.57 24.04 14.09
N LEU A 78 -8.62 24.65 12.89
CA LEU A 78 -8.51 26.10 12.71
C LEU A 78 -9.83 26.84 12.91
N VAL A 79 -10.97 26.15 12.88
CA VAL A 79 -12.30 26.75 13.02
C VAL A 79 -12.66 26.91 14.51
N PRO A 80 -13.40 27.97 14.92
CA PRO A 80 -13.90 28.09 16.29
C PRO A 80 -14.68 26.84 16.73
N GLY A 81 -14.25 26.20 17.83
CA GLY A 81 -14.81 24.93 18.32
C GLY A 81 -14.13 23.67 17.76
N GLY A 82 -13.16 23.80 16.86
CA GLY A 82 -12.41 22.71 16.24
C GLY A 82 -11.29 22.12 17.09
N SER A 83 -11.07 22.61 18.31
CA SER A 83 -9.96 22.14 19.18
C SER A 83 -10.07 20.63 19.49
N PHE A 84 -11.30 20.10 19.54
CA PHE A 84 -11.59 18.68 19.72
C PHE A 84 -11.11 17.77 18.57
N ALA A 85 -10.70 18.32 17.42
CA ALA A 85 -10.20 17.53 16.28
C ALA A 85 -9.01 16.64 16.68
N PHE A 86 -8.10 17.14 17.50
CA PHE A 86 -6.92 16.38 17.94
C PHE A 86 -7.25 15.26 18.95
N PRO A 87 -8.04 15.50 20.02
CA PRO A 87 -8.58 14.43 20.85
C PRO A 87 -9.30 13.34 20.04
N ILE A 88 -10.19 13.73 19.12
CA ILE A 88 -10.92 12.79 18.26
C ILE A 88 -9.94 11.99 17.38
N ALA A 89 -8.92 12.63 16.82
CA ALA A 89 -7.90 11.95 16.02
C ALA A 89 -7.14 10.88 16.82
N TYR A 90 -6.86 11.10 18.10
CA TYR A 90 -6.24 10.09 18.96
C TYR A 90 -7.19 8.97 19.41
N VAL A 91 -8.50 9.22 19.45
CA VAL A 91 -9.51 8.18 19.69
C VAL A 91 -9.66 7.29 18.44
N PHE A 92 -9.54 7.86 17.24
CA PHE A 92 -9.65 7.15 15.96
C PHE A 92 -8.35 7.19 15.11
N PRO A 93 -7.22 6.69 15.65
CA PRO A 93 -5.90 6.86 15.04
C PRO A 93 -5.76 6.17 13.68
N ARG A 94 -6.47 5.07 13.43
CA ARG A 94 -6.45 4.35 12.15
C ARG A 94 -6.99 5.18 10.98
N VAL A 95 -7.98 6.03 11.27
CA VAL A 95 -8.72 6.80 10.26
C VAL A 95 -8.14 8.20 10.10
N LEU A 96 -7.74 8.82 11.21
CA LEU A 96 -7.41 10.26 11.25
C LEU A 96 -5.92 10.55 11.38
N LEU A 97 -5.09 9.54 11.67
CA LEU A 97 -3.64 9.72 11.81
C LEU A 97 -2.87 8.88 10.77
N SER A 98 -1.70 9.40 10.37
CA SER A 98 -0.73 8.64 9.58
C SER A 98 0.03 7.64 10.43
N TYR A 99 0.77 6.74 9.77
CA TYR A 99 1.54 5.70 10.43
C TYR A 99 2.61 6.26 11.41
N HIS A 100 3.07 7.49 11.20
CA HIS A 100 4.05 8.16 12.06
C HIS A 100 3.58 8.37 13.50
N PHE A 101 2.27 8.43 13.73
CA PHE A 101 1.69 8.66 15.05
C PHE A 101 1.33 7.37 15.78
N TRP A 102 1.44 6.22 15.12
CA TRP A 102 1.06 4.94 15.68
C TRP A 102 2.20 4.34 16.49
N THR A 103 1.85 3.72 17.62
CA THR A 103 2.79 2.82 18.32
C THR A 103 2.99 1.54 17.51
N ASP A 104 4.07 0.79 17.77
CA ASP A 104 4.32 -0.48 17.08
C ASP A 104 3.16 -1.46 17.26
N GLN A 105 2.60 -1.55 18.48
CA GLN A 105 1.41 -2.36 18.75
C GLN A 105 0.18 -1.92 17.96
N GLN A 106 -0.07 -0.61 17.85
CA GLN A 106 -1.17 -0.07 17.05
C GLN A 106 -0.98 -0.38 15.58
N ARG A 107 0.25 -0.20 15.07
CA ARG A 107 0.60 -0.48 13.67
C ARG A 107 0.29 -1.93 13.30
N TYR A 108 0.75 -2.90 14.08
CA TYR A 108 0.46 -4.32 13.81
C TYR A 108 -1.03 -4.62 13.82
N LYS A 109 -1.78 -4.10 14.81
CA LYS A 109 -3.24 -4.27 14.87
C LYS A 109 -3.93 -3.66 13.64
N PHE A 110 -3.51 -2.47 13.21
CA PHE A 110 -4.12 -1.79 12.06
C PHE A 110 -3.76 -2.46 10.74
N TRP A 111 -2.52 -2.95 10.57
CA TRP A 111 -2.10 -3.74 9.42
C TRP A 111 -2.87 -5.06 9.33
N GLN A 112 -3.02 -5.80 10.43
CA GLN A 112 -3.82 -7.02 10.46
C GLN A 112 -5.29 -6.74 10.09
N HIS A 113 -5.89 -5.70 10.68
CA HIS A 113 -7.26 -5.30 10.34
C HIS A 113 -7.39 -4.91 8.86
N GLU A 114 -6.46 -4.12 8.33
CA GLU A 114 -6.45 -3.70 6.94
C GLU A 114 -6.29 -4.90 5.98
N LEU A 115 -5.34 -5.79 6.25
CA LEU A 115 -5.11 -6.97 5.43
C LEU A 115 -6.32 -7.90 5.44
N LYS A 116 -6.95 -8.12 6.61
CA LYS A 116 -8.19 -8.91 6.71
C LYS A 116 -9.28 -8.37 5.78
N HIS A 117 -9.46 -7.05 5.74
CA HIS A 117 -10.43 -6.42 4.84
C HIS A 117 -10.02 -6.54 3.36
N ARG A 118 -8.73 -6.37 3.04
CA ARG A 118 -8.21 -6.55 1.67
C ARG A 118 -8.47 -7.96 1.15
N LEU A 119 -8.20 -8.98 1.97
CA LEU A 119 -8.33 -10.40 1.61
C LEU A 119 -9.77 -10.85 1.35
N GLN A 120 -10.79 -10.12 1.82
CA GLN A 120 -12.20 -10.39 1.47
C GLN A 120 -12.46 -10.28 -0.04
N HIS A 121 -11.61 -9.58 -0.77
CA HIS A 121 -11.73 -9.44 -2.23
C HIS A 121 -11.05 -10.55 -3.01
N MET A 122 -10.29 -11.43 -2.36
CA MET A 122 -9.59 -12.54 -3.04
C MET A 122 -10.58 -13.56 -3.62
N LYS A 123 -11.62 -13.94 -2.88
CA LYS A 123 -12.62 -14.92 -3.36
C LYS A 123 -13.31 -14.48 -4.67
N PRO A 124 -13.90 -13.28 -4.77
CA PRO A 124 -14.46 -12.79 -6.03
C PRO A 124 -13.46 -12.72 -7.18
N ILE A 125 -12.19 -12.43 -6.89
CA ILE A 125 -11.12 -12.41 -7.90
C ILE A 125 -10.88 -13.81 -8.45
N LEU A 126 -10.69 -14.80 -7.58
CA LEU A 126 -10.43 -16.18 -7.98
C LEU A 126 -11.63 -16.81 -8.72
N GLU A 127 -12.85 -16.52 -8.28
CA GLU A 127 -14.08 -16.96 -8.97
C GLU A 127 -14.15 -16.36 -10.38
N HIS A 128 -13.86 -15.07 -10.53
CA HIS A 128 -13.80 -14.45 -11.85
C HIS A 128 -12.68 -15.04 -12.71
N MET A 129 -11.51 -15.29 -12.13
CA MET A 129 -10.40 -15.92 -12.86
C MET A 129 -10.76 -17.30 -13.37
N HIS A 130 -11.39 -18.12 -12.54
CA HIS A 130 -11.88 -19.46 -12.91
C HIS A 130 -12.98 -19.40 -13.97
N LEU A 131 -13.86 -18.40 -13.95
CA LEU A 131 -14.88 -18.22 -14.99
C LEU A 131 -14.24 -17.82 -16.34
N MET A 132 -13.26 -16.92 -16.31
CA MET A 132 -12.56 -16.47 -17.51
C MET A 132 -11.64 -17.53 -18.10
N SER A 133 -11.12 -18.47 -17.31
CA SER A 133 -10.26 -19.55 -17.83
C SER A 133 -10.98 -20.44 -18.84
N ARG A 134 -12.31 -20.54 -18.77
CA ARG A 134 -13.15 -21.28 -19.75
C ARG A 134 -13.13 -20.70 -21.16
N HIS A 135 -12.66 -19.46 -21.30
CA HIS A 135 -12.58 -18.76 -22.58
C HIS A 135 -11.16 -18.83 -23.19
N ILE A 136 -10.25 -19.57 -22.56
CA ILE A 136 -8.89 -19.78 -23.09
C ILE A 136 -8.97 -20.90 -24.14
N PRO A 137 -8.52 -20.65 -25.38
CA PRO A 137 -8.60 -21.64 -26.45
C PRO A 137 -7.56 -22.76 -26.33
N ASP A 138 -6.41 -22.47 -25.73
CA ASP A 138 -5.34 -23.43 -25.49
C ASP A 138 -5.61 -24.25 -24.21
N ALA A 139 -5.82 -25.55 -24.38
CA ALA A 139 -6.14 -26.46 -23.29
C ALA A 139 -5.01 -26.58 -22.26
N ASP A 140 -3.74 -26.59 -22.68
CA ASP A 140 -2.60 -26.67 -21.76
C ASP A 140 -2.51 -25.41 -20.88
N MET A 141 -2.66 -24.24 -21.50
CA MET A 141 -2.67 -22.96 -20.80
C MET A 141 -3.89 -22.82 -19.87
N GLN A 142 -5.04 -23.34 -20.29
CA GLN A 142 -6.25 -23.41 -19.47
C GLN A 142 -6.03 -24.25 -18.21
N ASP A 143 -5.45 -25.44 -18.34
CA ASP A 143 -5.19 -26.35 -17.22
C ASP A 143 -4.20 -25.74 -16.23
N LYS A 144 -3.14 -25.08 -16.73
CA LYS A 144 -2.15 -24.37 -15.91
C LYS A 144 -2.78 -23.28 -15.05
N ILE A 145 -3.60 -22.39 -15.63
CA ILE A 145 -4.23 -21.33 -14.84
C ILE A 145 -5.27 -21.88 -13.86
N VAL A 146 -6.02 -22.92 -14.24
CA VAL A 146 -7.00 -23.56 -13.35
C VAL A 146 -6.28 -24.20 -12.16
N ASN A 147 -5.14 -24.86 -12.37
CA ASN A 147 -4.31 -25.40 -11.31
C ASN A 147 -3.83 -24.29 -10.36
N VAL A 148 -3.31 -23.17 -10.88
CA VAL A 148 -2.89 -22.02 -10.06
C VAL A 148 -4.06 -21.48 -9.24
N VAL A 149 -5.24 -21.28 -9.84
CA VAL A 149 -6.43 -20.80 -9.13
C VAL A 149 -6.88 -21.78 -8.05
N ASN A 150 -6.88 -23.09 -8.34
CA ASN A 150 -7.23 -24.12 -7.38
C ASN A 150 -6.26 -24.15 -6.19
N LYS A 151 -4.95 -24.03 -6.43
CA LYS A 151 -3.96 -23.91 -5.34
C LYS A 151 -4.28 -22.72 -4.44
N LEU A 152 -4.51 -21.55 -5.02
CA LEU A 152 -4.83 -20.33 -4.28
C LEU A 152 -6.15 -20.45 -3.49
N GLN A 153 -7.17 -21.13 -4.03
CA GLN A 153 -8.42 -21.40 -3.32
C GLN A 153 -8.22 -22.30 -2.09
N HIS A 154 -7.29 -23.26 -2.17
CA HIS A 154 -6.93 -24.16 -1.06
C HIS A 154 -5.80 -23.61 -0.17
N SER A 155 -5.48 -22.30 -0.29
CA SER A 155 -4.41 -21.64 0.48
C SER A 155 -3.02 -22.26 0.26
N VAL A 156 -2.80 -22.89 -0.89
CA VAL A 156 -1.49 -23.38 -1.33
C VAL A 156 -0.84 -22.31 -2.21
N HIS A 157 0.40 -21.96 -1.89
CA HIS A 157 1.16 -20.99 -2.68
C HIS A 157 1.69 -21.65 -3.96
N PRO A 158 1.36 -21.12 -5.15
CA PRO A 158 1.98 -21.57 -6.40
C PRO A 158 3.47 -21.21 -6.39
N THR A 159 4.26 -22.01 -7.09
CA THR A 159 5.70 -21.73 -7.26
C THR A 159 5.92 -20.59 -8.25
N VAL A 160 7.12 -19.99 -8.23
CA VAL A 160 7.48 -18.91 -9.16
C VAL A 160 7.33 -19.36 -10.62
N SER A 161 7.79 -20.56 -10.97
CA SER A 161 7.66 -21.10 -12.33
C SER A 161 6.21 -21.23 -12.77
N GLU A 162 5.32 -21.75 -11.93
CA GLU A 162 3.90 -21.89 -12.23
C GLU A 162 3.21 -20.54 -12.49
N VAL A 163 3.63 -19.49 -11.77
CA VAL A 163 3.11 -18.13 -11.99
C VAL A 163 3.61 -17.56 -13.32
N LEU A 164 4.88 -17.81 -13.67
CA LEU A 164 5.47 -17.31 -14.91
C LEU A 164 4.94 -18.03 -16.16
N GLU A 165 4.59 -19.31 -16.05
CA GLU A 165 4.01 -20.09 -17.16
C GLU A 165 2.69 -19.50 -17.67
N VAL A 166 1.90 -18.86 -16.79
CA VAL A 166 0.61 -18.25 -17.14
C VAL A 166 0.71 -16.74 -17.43
N LYS A 167 1.91 -16.16 -17.47
CA LYS A 167 2.15 -14.71 -17.65
C LYS A 167 1.46 -14.16 -18.90
N SER A 168 1.52 -14.89 -20.02
CA SER A 168 0.97 -14.48 -21.32
C SER A 168 -0.54 -14.18 -21.29
N LEU A 169 -1.29 -14.82 -20.38
CA LEU A 169 -2.72 -14.58 -20.18
C LEU A 169 -3.01 -13.20 -19.56
N PHE A 170 -2.04 -12.60 -18.86
CA PHE A 170 -2.14 -11.28 -18.25
C PHE A 170 -1.64 -10.16 -19.17
N GLU A 171 -0.72 -10.48 -20.09
CA GLU A 171 -0.33 -9.58 -21.18
C GLU A 171 -1.46 -9.44 -22.21
N SER A 172 -2.21 -10.53 -22.44
CA SER A 172 -3.24 -10.62 -23.47
C SER A 172 -4.63 -10.97 -22.90
N TYR A 173 -5.46 -11.67 -23.67
CA TYR A 173 -6.77 -12.12 -23.18
C TYR A 173 -6.59 -13.42 -22.36
N PRO A 174 -7.32 -13.63 -21.24
CA PRO A 174 -8.45 -12.85 -20.75
C PRO A 174 -8.13 -11.83 -19.64
N TYR A 175 -6.95 -11.84 -19.04
CA TYR A 175 -6.69 -11.10 -17.79
C TYR A 175 -6.05 -9.72 -17.97
N ASN A 176 -5.79 -9.27 -19.21
CA ASN A 176 -5.25 -7.93 -19.44
C ASN A 176 -6.13 -6.85 -18.80
N LEU A 177 -5.47 -5.95 -18.05
CA LEU A 177 -6.12 -4.91 -17.25
C LEU A 177 -7.03 -3.97 -18.05
N SER A 178 -6.82 -3.86 -19.37
CA SER A 178 -7.63 -3.04 -20.27
C SER A 178 -8.94 -3.74 -20.68
N ARG A 179 -8.98 -5.08 -20.63
CA ARG A 179 -10.11 -5.93 -21.06
C ARG A 179 -10.97 -6.45 -19.90
N ILE A 180 -10.47 -6.41 -18.68
CA ILE A 180 -11.23 -6.85 -17.51
C ILE A 180 -12.45 -5.95 -17.20
N THR A 181 -13.43 -6.54 -16.53
CA THR A 181 -14.63 -5.83 -16.09
C THR A 181 -14.33 -4.76 -15.02
N ILE A 182 -15.22 -3.77 -14.89
CA ILE A 182 -15.11 -2.76 -13.83
C ILE A 182 -15.25 -3.39 -12.44
N ALA A 183 -16.13 -4.38 -12.28
CA ALA A 183 -16.32 -5.10 -11.02
C ALA A 183 -15.02 -5.81 -10.58
N TYR A 184 -14.39 -6.56 -11.48
CA TYR A 184 -13.12 -7.23 -11.21
C TYR A 184 -12.00 -6.24 -10.89
N SER A 185 -11.89 -5.15 -11.68
CA SER A 185 -10.90 -4.09 -11.44
C SER A 185 -11.08 -3.42 -10.07
N ARG A 186 -12.31 -3.24 -9.59
CA ARG A 186 -12.58 -2.71 -8.23
C ARG A 186 -12.12 -3.68 -7.15
N HIS A 187 -12.36 -4.98 -7.32
CA HIS A 187 -11.86 -5.99 -6.38
C HIS A 187 -10.33 -6.00 -6.31
N LEU A 188 -9.64 -5.98 -7.47
CA LEU A 188 -8.19 -5.86 -7.53
C LEU A 188 -7.68 -4.60 -6.82
N SER A 189 -8.30 -3.46 -7.11
CA SER A 189 -7.95 -2.17 -6.50
C SER A 189 -8.08 -2.22 -4.99
N LYS A 190 -9.16 -2.81 -4.47
CA LYS A 190 -9.37 -2.94 -3.01
C LYS A 190 -8.41 -3.96 -2.38
N LEU A 191 -8.12 -5.08 -3.05
CA LEU A 191 -7.15 -6.08 -2.59
C LEU A 191 -5.75 -5.49 -2.47
N MET A 192 -5.32 -4.68 -3.44
CA MET A 192 -3.97 -4.08 -3.47
C MET A 192 -3.87 -2.72 -2.80
N LYS A 193 -4.98 -2.19 -2.26
CA LYS A 193 -5.10 -0.82 -1.73
C LYS A 193 -4.58 0.22 -2.74
N MET A 194 -5.16 0.18 -3.93
CA MET A 194 -4.86 1.06 -5.05
C MET A 194 -6.12 1.84 -5.48
N SER A 195 -5.95 2.81 -6.36
CA SER A 195 -7.04 3.64 -6.86
C SER A 195 -8.12 2.83 -7.58
N LEU A 196 -9.39 3.12 -7.30
CA LEU A 196 -10.53 2.57 -8.04
C LEU A 196 -10.62 3.07 -9.49
N ARG A 197 -9.87 4.14 -9.82
CA ARG A 197 -9.80 4.69 -11.18
C ARG A 197 -8.76 3.91 -11.97
N ARG A 198 -9.17 3.18 -13.01
CA ARG A 198 -8.29 2.29 -13.81
C ARG A 198 -6.97 2.94 -14.27
N ARG A 199 -7.00 4.20 -14.71
CA ARG A 199 -5.77 4.92 -15.11
C ARG A 199 -4.78 5.06 -13.94
N LEU A 200 -5.28 5.35 -12.75
CA LEU A 200 -4.45 5.46 -11.54
C LEU A 200 -4.10 4.11 -10.94
N LEU A 201 -4.94 3.08 -11.12
CA LEU A 201 -4.58 1.71 -10.77
C LEU A 201 -3.30 1.26 -11.49
N LYS A 202 -3.19 1.55 -12.81
CA LYS A 202 -1.96 1.31 -13.59
C LYS A 202 -0.77 2.04 -12.98
N HIS A 203 -0.95 3.32 -12.65
CA HIS A 203 0.08 4.13 -12.01
C HIS A 203 0.53 3.54 -10.66
N ASP A 204 -0.39 3.17 -9.79
CA ASP A 204 -0.08 2.60 -8.47
C ASP A 204 0.60 1.22 -8.57
N ALA A 205 0.25 0.44 -9.58
CA ALA A 205 0.90 -0.84 -9.90
C ALA A 205 2.33 -0.62 -10.42
N LEU A 206 2.54 0.32 -11.34
CA LEU A 206 3.87 0.70 -11.82
C LEU A 206 4.75 1.25 -10.69
N LEU A 207 4.17 2.04 -9.78
CA LEU A 207 4.90 2.54 -8.62
C LEU A 207 5.36 1.39 -7.70
N LEU A 208 4.53 0.37 -7.51
CA LEU A 208 4.92 -0.85 -6.78
C LEU A 208 6.05 -1.59 -7.50
N HIS A 209 5.94 -1.75 -8.82
CA HIS A 209 6.95 -2.42 -9.65
C HIS A 209 8.29 -1.67 -9.65
N TYR A 210 8.30 -0.34 -9.80
CA TYR A 210 9.54 0.42 -9.68
C TYR A 210 10.12 0.37 -8.27
N THR A 211 9.28 0.24 -7.24
CA THR A 211 9.75 -0.02 -5.87
C THR A 211 10.44 -1.39 -5.79
N ASP A 212 9.89 -2.42 -6.46
CA ASP A 212 10.55 -3.74 -6.61
C ASP A 212 11.93 -3.61 -7.27
N MET A 213 12.03 -2.89 -8.39
CA MET A 213 13.29 -2.71 -9.11
C MET A 213 14.32 -1.94 -8.29
N ALA A 214 13.89 -0.91 -7.56
CA ALA A 214 14.75 -0.16 -6.66
C ALA A 214 15.26 -1.02 -5.49
N MET A 215 14.42 -1.89 -4.92
CA MET A 215 14.85 -2.84 -3.88
C MET A 215 15.87 -3.86 -4.39
N LEU A 216 15.74 -4.33 -5.64
CA LEU A 216 16.75 -5.19 -6.27
C LEU A 216 18.08 -4.46 -6.44
N ARG A 217 18.04 -3.20 -6.86
CA ARG A 217 19.24 -2.36 -7.03
C ARG A 217 19.93 -2.03 -5.70
N GLU A 218 19.16 -1.74 -4.66
CA GLU A 218 19.67 -1.32 -3.34
C GLU A 218 20.03 -2.51 -2.43
N GLY A 219 19.50 -3.70 -2.73
CA GLY A 219 19.72 -4.94 -1.98
C GLY A 219 18.74 -5.12 -0.82
N ILE A 220 17.93 -6.18 -0.88
CA ILE A 220 16.90 -6.48 0.14
C ILE A 220 17.46 -6.76 1.54
N TYR A 221 18.72 -7.21 1.64
CA TYR A 221 19.36 -7.53 2.92
C TYR A 221 19.72 -6.29 3.73
N ASN A 222 19.82 -5.13 3.07
CA ASN A 222 20.15 -3.84 3.68
C ASN A 222 18.93 -3.19 4.34
N LEU A 223 17.72 -3.73 4.12
CA LEU A 223 16.49 -3.20 4.70
C LEU A 223 16.48 -3.40 6.22
N THR A 224 16.11 -2.35 6.95
CA THR A 224 15.77 -2.48 8.38
C THR A 224 14.57 -3.40 8.55
N ASP A 225 14.38 -3.96 9.76
CA ASP A 225 13.24 -4.86 10.02
C ASP A 225 11.90 -4.19 9.70
N PHE A 226 11.74 -2.92 10.05
CA PHE A 226 10.53 -2.16 9.73
C PHE A 226 10.31 -2.00 8.22
N GLU A 227 11.36 -1.71 7.45
CA GLU A 227 11.25 -1.58 5.99
C GLU A 227 10.91 -2.90 5.32
N LEU A 228 11.51 -4.00 5.80
CA LEU A 228 11.22 -5.34 5.31
C LEU A 228 9.77 -5.75 5.60
N GLU A 229 9.28 -5.53 6.83
CA GLU A 229 7.89 -5.77 7.19
C GLU A 229 6.92 -4.95 6.33
N ARG A 230 7.23 -3.66 6.12
CA ARG A 230 6.42 -2.76 5.29
C ARG A 230 6.40 -3.22 3.84
N ALA A 231 7.55 -3.61 3.28
CA ALA A 231 7.65 -4.16 1.94
C ALA A 231 6.79 -5.42 1.78
N CYS A 232 6.84 -6.34 2.74
CA CYS A 232 6.00 -7.53 2.77
C CYS A 232 4.50 -7.17 2.84
N PHE A 233 4.14 -6.24 3.73
CA PHE A 233 2.76 -5.81 3.94
C PHE A 233 2.11 -5.18 2.70
N TRP A 234 2.84 -4.34 1.98
CA TRP A 234 2.34 -3.74 0.73
C TRP A 234 2.05 -4.78 -0.35
N ARG A 235 2.80 -5.88 -0.34
CA ARG A 235 2.63 -7.03 -1.25
C ARG A 235 1.59 -8.04 -0.75
N GLY A 236 0.93 -7.77 0.38
CA GLY A 236 -0.18 -8.58 0.88
C GLY A 236 0.20 -9.66 1.88
N LEU A 237 1.46 -9.72 2.33
CA LEU A 237 1.86 -10.61 3.42
C LEU A 237 1.50 -9.99 4.78
N ASN A 238 1.09 -10.82 5.75
CA ASN A 238 1.03 -10.38 7.14
C ASN A 238 2.42 -10.52 7.77
N PRO A 239 3.15 -9.43 8.07
CA PRO A 239 4.49 -9.55 8.66
C PRO A 239 4.46 -10.00 10.13
N VAL A 240 3.31 -9.90 10.81
CA VAL A 240 3.22 -10.15 12.25
C VAL A 240 3.48 -11.62 12.56
N GLY A 241 4.52 -11.88 13.35
CA GLY A 241 4.90 -13.23 13.79
C GLY A 241 5.83 -13.97 12.83
N LEU A 242 6.18 -13.37 11.68
CA LEU A 242 7.18 -13.93 10.77
C LEU A 242 8.58 -13.49 11.19
N ASN A 243 9.53 -14.41 11.14
CA ASN A 243 10.94 -14.06 11.31
C ASN A 243 11.49 -13.39 10.04
N ARG A 244 12.64 -12.69 10.18
CA ARG A 244 13.29 -11.98 9.07
C ARG A 244 13.62 -12.87 7.88
N ARG A 245 14.01 -14.12 8.11
CA ARG A 245 14.38 -15.07 7.05
C ARG A 245 13.16 -15.41 6.17
N ASP A 246 12.02 -15.66 6.78
CA ASP A 246 10.78 -16.01 6.07
C ASP A 246 10.22 -14.80 5.31
N GLN A 247 10.36 -13.59 5.87
CA GLN A 247 10.04 -12.34 5.17
C GLN A 247 10.93 -12.12 3.93
N LEU A 248 12.24 -12.36 4.07
CA LEU A 248 13.19 -12.28 2.95
C LEU A 248 12.87 -13.32 1.88
N ALA A 249 12.59 -14.57 2.26
CA ALA A 249 12.23 -15.63 1.31
C ALA A 249 10.96 -15.28 0.52
N TYR A 250 9.93 -14.76 1.20
CA TYR A 250 8.73 -14.26 0.53
C TYR A 250 9.05 -13.15 -0.47
N LEU A 251 9.83 -12.15 -0.04
CA LEU A 251 10.17 -11.01 -0.89
C LEU A 251 11.03 -11.43 -2.08
N GLN A 252 11.93 -12.40 -1.91
CA GLN A 252 12.73 -12.96 -2.99
C GLN A 252 11.85 -13.58 -4.08
N HIS A 253 10.91 -14.45 -3.71
CA HIS A 253 9.99 -15.05 -4.68
C HIS A 253 9.14 -13.99 -5.39
N TRP A 254 8.66 -12.98 -4.65
CA TRP A 254 7.92 -11.86 -5.25
C TRP A 254 8.76 -11.10 -6.29
N LEU A 255 10.00 -10.76 -5.93
CA LEU A 255 10.90 -10.00 -6.79
C LEU A 255 11.38 -10.81 -7.99
N GLU A 256 11.51 -12.12 -7.85
CA GLU A 256 11.82 -13.02 -8.95
C GLU A 256 10.73 -13.00 -10.02
N VAL A 257 9.46 -12.93 -9.62
CA VAL A 257 8.37 -12.69 -10.57
C VAL A 257 8.45 -11.25 -11.10
N SER A 258 8.49 -10.24 -10.22
CA SER A 258 8.39 -8.82 -10.59
C SER A 258 9.46 -8.38 -11.60
N LYS A 259 10.70 -8.89 -11.52
CA LYS A 259 11.79 -8.56 -12.45
C LYS A 259 11.59 -9.09 -13.87
N THR A 260 10.69 -10.06 -14.06
CA THR A 260 10.40 -10.65 -15.38
C THR A 260 9.21 -10.00 -16.08
N LEU A 261 8.55 -9.06 -15.42
CA LEU A 261 7.39 -8.33 -15.91
C LEU A 261 7.84 -7.00 -16.52
N ASP A 262 7.20 -6.61 -17.63
CA ASP A 262 7.44 -5.35 -18.37
C ASP A 262 6.38 -4.28 -18.05
#